data_AF-A0AAW0QIA8-F1
#
_entry.id   AF-A0AAW0QIA8-F1
#
_cell.length_a   1.000
_cell.length_b   1.000
_cell.length_c   1.000
_cell.angle_alpha   90.00
_cell.angle_beta   90.00
_cell.angle_gamma   90.00
#
_symmetry.space_group_name_H-M   'P 1'
#
loop_
_entity.id
_entity.type
_entity.pdbx_description
1 polymer ?
#
loop_
_entity_poly.entity_id
_entity_poly.type
_entity_poly.pdbx_seq_one_letter_code
_entity_poly.pdbx_strand_id
1 'polypeptide(L)'
;MHSALPQVTIGSTGPLQGAMKSIPIISETEISDSENSFDTLGIRTAVNISPDNCFVRCPKITFLVGSDGGTNRPGAHAMECQICRVSTLHLRPASSPKIKSDTRPAMLPCGHVFGHRCLAKWLRSHDACPCCRLRLRHRDCGHRVEPRVVDSSSIFRLPRTLPDGGVIGDLCHKCREQRHEETEAARFLRLRNAYVQARDVWRASGDVRDHRAMEVARADFEELGFVSSVARLKLDHTEW
;
A
#
# COMPACT_ATOMS: atom_id res chain seq x y z
N MET A 1 -22.57 33.01 -43.10
CA MET A 1 -21.19 32.59 -43.42
C MET A 1 -20.89 31.37 -42.57
N HIS A 2 -21.10 30.19 -43.14
CA HIS A 2 -21.15 28.92 -42.40
C HIS A 2 -19.77 28.24 -42.35
N SER A 3 -19.48 27.71 -41.17
CA SER A 3 -18.29 26.95 -40.77
C SER A 3 -18.05 25.70 -41.63
N ALA A 4 -16.80 25.45 -42.02
CA ALA A 4 -16.36 24.23 -42.68
C ALA A 4 -15.67 23.29 -41.67
N LEU A 5 -16.22 22.09 -41.51
CA LEU A 5 -15.56 20.93 -40.90
C LEU A 5 -14.97 20.06 -42.03
N PRO A 6 -13.77 19.49 -41.89
CA PRO A 6 -13.23 18.55 -42.86
C PRO A 6 -13.80 17.14 -42.64
N GLN A 7 -14.18 16.50 -43.75
CA GLN A 7 -14.76 15.17 -43.81
C GLN A 7 -13.71 14.06 -43.67
N VAL A 8 -14.06 13.05 -42.89
CA VAL A 8 -13.32 11.79 -42.72
C VAL A 8 -13.77 10.81 -43.82
N THR A 9 -12.83 10.40 -44.67
CA THR A 9 -13.04 9.35 -45.67
C THR A 9 -12.92 7.97 -45.04
N ILE A 10 -13.96 7.17 -45.26
CA ILE A 10 -14.12 5.77 -44.83
C ILE A 10 -13.58 4.88 -45.96
N GLY A 11 -12.53 4.09 -45.67
CA GLY A 11 -12.02 3.04 -46.58
C GLY A 11 -12.27 1.67 -45.97
N SER A 12 -13.03 0.84 -46.66
CA SER A 12 -13.33 -0.56 -46.33
C SER A 12 -12.67 -1.53 -47.31
N THR A 13 -12.63 -2.82 -46.90
CA THR A 13 -12.18 -4.04 -47.62
C THR A 13 -10.66 -4.30 -47.56
N GLY A 14 -10.13 -5.48 -47.23
CA GLY A 14 -10.68 -6.83 -47.00
C GLY A 14 -9.65 -7.72 -46.26
N PRO A 15 -9.89 -9.05 -46.16
CA PRO A 15 -9.30 -9.92 -45.13
C PRO A 15 -7.91 -10.47 -45.49
N LEU A 16 -6.98 -10.42 -44.54
CA LEU A 16 -5.69 -11.11 -44.63
C LEU A 16 -5.73 -12.40 -43.81
N GLN A 17 -5.92 -13.52 -44.52
CA GLN A 17 -5.53 -14.86 -44.10
C GLN A 17 -4.00 -14.93 -44.05
N GLY A 18 -3.42 -15.36 -42.92
CA GLY A 18 -1.98 -15.45 -42.75
C GLY A 18 -1.56 -16.34 -41.59
N ALA A 19 -1.43 -17.63 -41.88
CA ALA A 19 -0.52 -18.62 -41.31
C ALA A 19 -0.36 -18.71 -39.77
N MET A 20 -1.02 -19.71 -39.19
CA MET A 20 -0.64 -20.31 -37.91
C MET A 20 0.76 -20.90 -38.04
N LYS A 21 1.74 -20.35 -37.30
CA LYS A 21 3.03 -21.00 -37.09
C LYS A 21 2.93 -21.84 -35.82
N SER A 22 3.01 -23.15 -36.02
CA SER A 22 3.13 -24.19 -35.00
C SER A 22 4.33 -23.92 -34.09
N ILE A 23 4.07 -23.88 -32.79
CA ILE A 23 5.08 -23.84 -31.72
C ILE A 23 5.57 -25.29 -31.53
N PRO A 24 6.88 -25.56 -31.49
CA PRO A 24 7.38 -26.92 -31.33
C PRO A 24 7.14 -27.40 -29.89
N ILE A 25 6.54 -28.58 -29.81
CA ILE A 25 6.42 -29.40 -28.60
C ILE A 25 7.82 -29.87 -28.22
N ILE A 26 8.32 -29.42 -27.06
CA ILE A 26 9.57 -29.94 -26.49
C ILE A 26 9.20 -31.14 -25.62
N SER A 27 9.81 -32.27 -25.96
CA SER A 27 9.67 -33.58 -25.34
C SER A 27 10.13 -33.62 -23.89
N GLU A 28 9.41 -34.40 -23.10
CA GLU A 28 9.77 -34.87 -21.76
C GLU A 28 11.05 -35.71 -21.82
N THR A 29 12.05 -35.37 -21.01
CA THR A 29 12.90 -36.34 -20.30
C THR A 29 13.77 -35.66 -19.23
N GLU A 30 13.98 -36.41 -18.15
CA GLU A 30 14.96 -36.25 -17.07
C GLU A 30 14.56 -35.41 -15.84
N ILE A 31 13.85 -36.11 -14.96
CA ILE A 31 13.84 -35.94 -13.50
C ILE A 31 15.25 -36.29 -12.99
N SER A 32 15.95 -35.32 -12.41
CA SER A 32 17.11 -35.59 -11.56
C SER A 32 17.13 -34.63 -10.36
N ASP A 33 16.86 -35.23 -9.19
CA ASP A 33 17.37 -34.91 -7.86
C ASP A 33 17.39 -33.45 -7.39
N SER A 34 16.37 -33.12 -6.60
CA SER A 34 16.30 -31.90 -5.79
C SER A 34 17.39 -31.89 -4.72
N GLU A 35 18.40 -31.03 -4.89
CA GLU A 35 19.33 -30.68 -3.82
C GLU A 35 18.61 -29.86 -2.73
N ASN A 36 18.36 -30.52 -1.61
CA ASN A 36 17.69 -29.99 -0.44
C ASN A 36 18.69 -29.15 0.40
N SER A 37 19.15 -28.03 -0.17
CA SER A 37 20.04 -27.09 0.54
C SER A 37 19.22 -26.12 1.40
N PHE A 38 19.50 -26.11 2.70
CA PHE A 38 19.03 -25.12 3.66
C PHE A 38 20.15 -24.11 3.92
N ASP A 39 19.85 -22.82 4.04
CA ASP A 39 20.84 -21.86 4.53
C ASP A 39 21.14 -22.07 6.02
N THR A 40 22.16 -21.37 6.53
CA THR A 40 22.55 -21.36 7.95
C THR A 40 21.43 -20.89 8.89
N LEU A 41 20.32 -20.40 8.35
CA LEU A 41 19.13 -19.99 9.09
C LEU A 41 17.97 -21.00 8.93
N GLY A 42 18.13 -22.11 8.21
CA GLY A 42 17.07 -23.10 7.98
C GLY A 42 15.98 -22.61 7.02
N ILE A 43 16.27 -21.65 6.14
CA ILE A 43 15.41 -21.21 5.05
C ILE A 43 15.85 -21.96 3.79
N ARG A 44 14.89 -22.59 3.09
CA ARG A 44 15.16 -23.26 1.80
C ARG A 44 15.65 -22.21 0.80
N THR A 45 16.86 -22.36 0.26
CA THR A 45 17.47 -21.36 -0.65
C THR A 45 16.96 -21.46 -2.09
N ALA A 46 16.26 -22.54 -2.43
CA ALA A 46 15.49 -22.68 -3.68
C ALA A 46 14.02 -22.94 -3.35
N VAL A 47 13.32 -21.93 -2.84
CA VAL A 47 11.85 -22.02 -2.69
C VAL A 47 11.25 -21.87 -4.10
N ASN A 48 10.83 -22.98 -4.71
CA ASN A 48 9.97 -22.93 -5.90
C ASN A 48 8.58 -22.37 -5.52
N ILE A 49 8.52 -21.08 -5.21
CA ILE A 49 7.30 -20.42 -4.74
C ILE A 49 6.34 -20.36 -5.92
N SER A 50 5.17 -20.96 -5.78
CA SER A 50 4.05 -20.71 -6.69
C SER A 50 3.43 -19.37 -6.30
N PRO A 51 3.62 -18.29 -7.09
CA PRO A 51 3.15 -16.95 -6.72
C PRO A 51 1.63 -16.91 -6.60
N ASP A 52 0.94 -17.64 -7.46
CA ASP A 52 -0.52 -17.66 -7.57
C ASP A 52 -1.20 -18.25 -6.34
N ASN A 53 -0.57 -19.21 -5.66
CA ASN A 53 -1.13 -19.89 -4.49
C ASN A 53 -1.14 -19.04 -3.20
N CYS A 54 -0.52 -17.87 -3.24
CA CYS A 54 -0.50 -16.94 -2.10
C CYS A 54 -0.83 -15.50 -2.51
N PHE A 55 -1.35 -15.30 -3.72
CA PHE A 55 -1.65 -13.99 -4.27
C PHE A 55 -3.11 -13.63 -4.05
N VAL A 56 -3.34 -12.45 -3.46
CA VAL A 56 -4.67 -11.90 -3.21
C VAL A 56 -4.73 -10.50 -3.79
N ARG A 57 -5.45 -10.33 -4.91
CA ARG A 57 -5.64 -9.02 -5.55
C ARG A 57 -6.47 -8.09 -4.69
N CYS A 58 -7.68 -8.49 -4.30
CA CYS A 58 -8.64 -7.62 -3.61
C CYS A 58 -8.96 -8.19 -2.21
N PRO A 59 -8.14 -7.91 -1.16
CA PRO A 59 -8.21 -8.61 0.12
C PRO A 59 -9.59 -8.54 0.77
N LYS A 60 -10.20 -7.35 0.79
CA LYS A 60 -11.52 -7.15 1.37
C LYS A 60 -12.58 -8.02 0.68
N ILE A 61 -12.55 -8.10 -0.64
CA ILE A 61 -13.49 -8.92 -1.40
C ILE A 61 -13.20 -10.40 -1.18
N THR A 62 -11.95 -10.83 -1.41
CA THR A 62 -11.54 -12.25 -1.33
C THR A 62 -11.86 -12.86 0.03
N PHE A 63 -11.62 -12.13 1.13
CA PHE A 63 -11.77 -12.68 2.47
C PHE A 63 -13.14 -12.39 3.12
N LEU A 64 -13.84 -11.30 2.78
CA LEU A 64 -15.14 -10.97 3.39
C LEU A 64 -16.35 -11.47 2.59
N VAL A 65 -16.24 -11.50 1.27
CA VAL A 65 -17.38 -11.86 0.40
C VAL A 65 -17.37 -13.35 0.05
N GLY A 66 -16.20 -14.00 0.08
CA GLY A 66 -16.05 -15.40 -0.33
C GLY A 66 -16.26 -15.55 -1.85
N SER A 67 -15.62 -16.54 -2.45
CA SER A 67 -15.86 -16.87 -3.85
C SER A 67 -15.84 -18.37 -3.98
N ASP A 68 -16.96 -18.98 -3.64
CA ASP A 68 -17.32 -20.33 -4.07
C ASP A 68 -18.84 -20.45 -4.00
N GLY A 69 -19.47 -20.45 -5.17
CA GLY A 69 -20.91 -20.65 -5.29
C GLY A 69 -21.33 -21.97 -4.65
N GLY A 70 -21.90 -21.88 -3.45
CA GLY A 70 -22.77 -22.93 -2.89
C GLY A 70 -22.25 -23.72 -1.70
N THR A 71 -21.08 -23.42 -1.11
CA THR A 71 -20.79 -23.90 0.25
C THR A 71 -20.96 -22.75 1.24
N ASN A 72 -22.01 -22.80 2.05
CA ASN A 72 -22.32 -21.81 3.09
C ASN A 72 -21.26 -21.86 4.22
N ARG A 73 -20.03 -21.44 3.94
CA ARG A 73 -19.02 -21.17 4.98
C ARG A 73 -18.32 -19.84 4.73
N PRO A 74 -18.81 -18.73 5.29
CA PRO A 74 -18.09 -17.46 5.25
C PRO A 74 -16.70 -17.62 5.89
N GLY A 75 -15.63 -17.30 5.16
CA GLY A 75 -14.26 -17.17 5.70
C GLY A 75 -13.25 -18.31 5.45
N ALA A 76 -13.48 -19.21 4.48
CA ALA A 76 -12.62 -20.40 4.27
C ALA A 76 -11.56 -20.28 3.16
N HIS A 77 -10.95 -19.11 2.92
CA HIS A 77 -9.75 -19.05 2.07
C HIS A 77 -8.51 -19.48 2.88
N ALA A 78 -8.41 -20.77 3.16
CA ALA A 78 -7.23 -21.36 3.80
C ALA A 78 -6.07 -21.33 2.80
N MET A 79 -5.05 -20.54 3.11
CA MET A 79 -3.84 -20.44 2.28
C MET A 79 -2.68 -21.15 2.98
N GLU A 80 -1.80 -21.78 2.21
CA GLU A 80 -0.56 -22.32 2.74
C GLU A 80 0.55 -21.28 2.68
N CYS A 81 1.32 -21.15 3.75
CA CYS A 81 2.49 -20.28 3.77
C CYS A 81 3.54 -20.79 2.77
N GLN A 82 3.75 -20.08 1.66
CA GLN A 82 4.68 -20.51 0.61
C GLN A 82 6.17 -20.40 1.00
N ILE A 83 6.50 -19.75 2.13
CA ILE A 83 7.88 -19.74 2.66
C ILE A 83 8.22 -21.07 3.33
N CYS A 84 7.37 -21.54 4.26
CA CYS A 84 7.65 -22.76 5.01
C CYS A 84 6.94 -24.02 4.46
N ARG A 85 5.85 -23.86 3.72
CA ARG A 85 4.94 -24.90 3.20
C ARG A 85 4.41 -25.90 4.24
N VAL A 86 4.47 -25.52 5.52
CA VAL A 86 3.99 -26.34 6.64
C VAL A 86 2.79 -25.70 7.33
N SER A 87 2.73 -24.37 7.38
CA SER A 87 1.68 -23.66 8.11
C SER A 87 0.51 -23.29 7.20
N THR A 88 -0.69 -23.74 7.58
CA THR A 88 -1.95 -23.22 7.04
C THR A 88 -2.30 -21.90 7.72
N LEU A 89 -2.64 -20.90 6.91
CA LEU A 89 -2.93 -19.54 7.33
C LEU A 89 -4.43 -19.36 7.50
N HIS A 90 -4.81 -18.75 8.63
CA HIS A 90 -6.21 -18.55 8.99
C HIS A 90 -6.47 -17.11 9.40
N LEU A 91 -7.55 -16.52 8.89
CA LEU A 91 -8.07 -15.26 9.40
C LEU A 91 -8.81 -15.53 10.71
N ARG A 92 -8.09 -15.37 11.81
CA ARG A 92 -8.67 -15.44 13.17
C ARG A 92 -8.83 -14.03 13.72
N PRO A 93 -9.71 -13.79 14.71
CA PRO A 93 -9.73 -12.53 15.44
C PRO A 93 -8.39 -12.25 16.13
N ALA A 94 -8.04 -10.98 16.31
CA ALA A 94 -6.80 -10.58 16.99
C ALA A 94 -6.72 -11.10 18.44
N SER A 95 -7.86 -11.33 19.10
CA SER A 95 -7.99 -11.87 20.45
C SER A 95 -7.77 -13.39 20.54
N SER A 96 -7.61 -14.09 19.41
CA SER A 96 -7.41 -15.54 19.43
C SER A 96 -6.10 -15.93 20.14
N PRO A 97 -6.07 -17.08 20.84
CA PRO A 97 -4.88 -17.52 21.57
C PRO A 97 -3.69 -17.68 20.62
N LYS A 98 -2.51 -17.27 21.08
CA LYS A 98 -1.26 -17.40 20.32
C LYS A 98 -0.94 -18.89 20.13
N ILE A 99 -0.90 -19.35 18.88
CA ILE A 99 -0.51 -20.71 18.52
C ILE A 99 1.01 -20.71 18.24
N LYS A 100 1.68 -21.82 18.53
CA LYS A 100 3.13 -21.98 18.29
C LYS A 100 3.48 -21.96 16.79
N SER A 101 2.59 -22.46 15.93
CA SER A 101 2.75 -22.47 14.47
C SER A 101 2.47 -21.11 13.84
N ASP A 102 3.08 -20.84 12.69
CA ASP A 102 2.96 -19.55 11.99
C ASP A 102 1.70 -19.48 11.13
N THR A 103 0.54 -19.48 11.78
CA THR A 103 -0.79 -19.54 11.14
C THR A 103 -1.42 -18.17 10.90
N ARG A 104 -0.77 -17.08 11.34
CA ARG A 104 -1.26 -15.72 11.15
C ARG A 104 -0.82 -15.18 9.78
N PRO A 105 -1.74 -14.85 8.87
CA PRO A 105 -1.38 -14.27 7.59
C PRO A 105 -0.84 -12.85 7.75
N ALA A 106 0.19 -12.52 6.98
CA ALA A 106 0.70 -11.17 6.77
C ALA A 106 0.80 -10.91 5.28
N MET A 107 0.29 -9.76 4.86
CA MET A 107 0.16 -9.35 3.46
C MET A 107 1.16 -8.24 3.13
N LEU A 108 1.67 -8.30 1.91
CA LEU A 108 2.50 -7.25 1.31
C LEU A 108 1.70 -6.39 0.32
N PRO A 109 2.18 -5.19 -0.04
CA PRO A 109 1.52 -4.31 -1.01
C PRO A 109 1.27 -4.96 -2.37
N CYS A 110 2.14 -5.87 -2.79
CA CYS A 110 1.96 -6.63 -4.03
C CYS A 110 0.77 -7.61 -4.00
N GLY A 111 0.15 -7.86 -2.86
CA GLY A 111 -0.93 -8.84 -2.70
C GLY A 111 -0.48 -10.23 -2.27
N HIS A 112 0.82 -10.51 -2.17
CA HIS A 112 1.29 -11.81 -1.67
C HIS A 112 1.15 -11.93 -0.15
N VAL A 113 0.68 -13.09 0.32
CA VAL A 113 0.39 -13.40 1.71
C VAL A 113 1.26 -14.55 2.22
N PHE A 114 1.81 -14.40 3.42
CA PHE A 114 2.65 -15.43 4.06
C PHE A 114 2.33 -15.55 5.54
N GLY A 115 2.88 -16.56 6.20
CA GLY A 115 2.93 -16.59 7.65
C GLY A 115 3.73 -15.39 8.18
N HIS A 116 3.18 -14.70 9.18
CA HIS A 116 3.74 -13.48 9.74
C HIS A 116 5.19 -13.68 10.23
N ARG A 117 5.48 -14.79 10.93
CA ARG A 117 6.82 -15.06 11.47
C ARG A 117 7.81 -15.42 10.36
N CYS A 118 7.37 -16.18 9.37
CA CYS A 118 8.17 -16.54 8.20
C CYS A 118 8.55 -15.30 7.39
N LEU A 119 7.58 -14.42 7.13
CA LEU A 119 7.82 -13.17 6.41
C LEU A 119 8.71 -12.22 7.23
N ALA A 120 8.46 -12.08 8.53
CA ALA A 120 9.32 -11.28 9.39
C ALA A 120 10.76 -11.79 9.40
N LYS A 121 10.96 -13.12 9.37
CA LYS A 121 12.29 -13.74 9.24
C LYS A 121 12.94 -13.44 7.90
N TRP A 122 12.21 -13.60 6.80
CA TRP A 122 12.69 -13.27 5.45
C TRP A 122 13.17 -11.81 5.37
N LEU A 123 12.38 -10.89 5.89
CA LEU A 123 12.68 -9.46 5.84
C LEU A 123 13.83 -9.04 6.75
N ARG A 124 14.40 -9.90 7.60
CA ARG A 124 15.62 -9.52 8.34
C ARG A 124 16.82 -9.34 7.43
N SER A 125 16.93 -10.14 6.37
CA SER A 125 18.04 -10.11 5.41
C SER A 125 17.64 -9.64 4.02
N HIS A 126 16.35 -9.49 3.75
CA HIS A 126 15.83 -9.06 2.45
C HIS A 126 14.92 -7.83 2.59
N ASP A 127 14.80 -7.05 1.52
CA ASP A 127 13.88 -5.91 1.44
C ASP A 127 12.87 -6.04 0.30
N ALA A 128 12.66 -7.27 -0.19
CA ALA A 128 11.76 -7.56 -1.30
C ALA A 128 10.81 -8.72 -1.00
N CYS A 129 9.68 -8.75 -1.71
CA CYS A 129 8.72 -9.86 -1.67
C CYS A 129 9.40 -11.20 -2.05
N PRO A 130 9.18 -12.29 -1.30
CA PRO A 130 9.68 -13.62 -1.67
C PRO A 130 9.23 -14.11 -3.05
N CYS A 131 8.01 -13.76 -3.49
CA CYS A 131 7.45 -14.23 -4.78
C CYS A 131 7.85 -13.32 -5.95
N CYS A 132 7.40 -12.06 -5.92
CA CYS A 132 7.53 -11.16 -7.08
C CYS A 132 8.71 -10.19 -6.99
N ARG A 133 9.50 -10.25 -5.90
CA ARG A 133 10.67 -9.38 -5.67
C ARG A 133 10.37 -7.87 -5.66
N LEU A 134 9.10 -7.46 -5.52
CA LEU A 134 8.75 -6.07 -5.27
C LEU A 134 9.54 -5.55 -4.06
N ARG A 135 10.28 -4.46 -4.23
CA ARG A 135 11.00 -3.78 -3.14
C ARG A 135 10.02 -3.11 -2.17
N LEU A 136 10.23 -3.32 -0.88
CA LEU A 136 9.34 -2.91 0.19
C LEU A 136 9.93 -1.69 0.93
N ARG A 137 10.10 -0.59 0.21
CA ARG A 137 10.61 0.68 0.78
C ARG A 137 9.79 1.86 0.31
N HIS A 138 9.61 2.82 1.21
CA HIS A 138 9.08 4.15 0.89
C HIS A 138 10.14 4.93 0.12
N ARG A 139 9.76 5.58 -0.97
CA ARG A 139 10.70 6.22 -1.91
C ARG A 139 11.50 7.35 -1.26
N ASP A 140 10.85 8.21 -0.51
CA ASP A 140 11.42 9.49 -0.07
C ASP A 140 12.11 9.40 1.30
N CYS A 141 11.76 8.42 2.14
CA CYS A 141 12.44 8.19 3.42
C CYS A 141 13.25 6.89 3.49
N GLY A 142 13.18 6.01 2.48
CA GLY A 142 13.92 4.75 2.43
C GLY A 142 13.53 3.71 3.48
N HIS A 143 12.66 4.06 4.43
CA HIS A 143 12.14 3.14 5.45
C HIS A 143 11.37 1.98 4.82
N ARG A 144 11.38 0.84 5.51
CA ARG A 144 10.72 -0.37 5.05
C ARG A 144 9.20 -0.23 5.14
N VAL A 145 8.50 -0.70 4.12
CA VAL A 145 7.05 -0.92 4.14
C VAL A 145 6.74 -2.11 5.05
N GLU A 146 6.00 -1.87 6.12
CA GLU A 146 5.66 -2.93 7.07
C GLU A 146 4.58 -3.86 6.49
N PRO A 147 4.79 -5.20 6.53
CA PRO A 147 3.73 -6.14 6.19
C PRO A 147 2.53 -5.97 7.12
N ARG A 148 1.32 -5.98 6.55
CA ARG A 148 0.09 -5.88 7.33
C ARG A 148 -0.32 -7.26 7.78
N VAL A 149 -0.38 -7.48 9.09
CA VAL A 149 -0.97 -8.70 9.64
C VAL A 149 -2.47 -8.67 9.42
N VAL A 150 -3.00 -9.72 8.81
CA VAL A 150 -4.42 -9.82 8.46
C VAL A 150 -5.13 -10.66 9.51
N ASP A 151 -6.17 -10.10 10.10
CA ASP A 151 -7.05 -10.78 11.02
C ASP A 151 -8.51 -10.42 10.69
N SER A 152 -9.46 -11.23 11.15
CA SER A 152 -10.87 -11.03 10.80
C SER A 152 -11.45 -9.72 11.33
N SER A 153 -10.82 -9.11 12.34
CA SER A 153 -11.25 -7.86 12.99
C SER A 153 -10.57 -6.60 12.45
N SER A 154 -9.55 -6.71 11.60
CA SER A 154 -8.83 -5.55 11.05
C SER A 154 -8.83 -5.49 9.53
N ILE A 155 -9.31 -6.54 8.87
CA ILE A 155 -9.27 -6.67 7.42
C ILE A 155 -9.90 -5.50 6.65
N PHE A 156 -10.96 -4.88 7.18
CA PHE A 156 -11.62 -3.73 6.57
C PHE A 156 -10.73 -2.47 6.53
N ARG A 157 -9.69 -2.41 7.36
CA ARG A 157 -8.68 -1.34 7.37
C ARG A 157 -7.49 -1.60 6.45
N LEU A 158 -7.45 -2.75 5.76
CA LEU A 158 -6.36 -2.99 4.82
C LEU A 158 -6.41 -1.98 3.66
N PRO A 159 -5.26 -1.41 3.26
CA PRO A 159 -5.14 -0.70 2.00
C PRO A 159 -5.50 -1.60 0.81
N ARG A 160 -5.82 -1.00 -0.34
CA ARG A 160 -5.86 -1.75 -1.62
C ARG A 160 -4.46 -2.25 -1.94
N THR A 161 -4.33 -3.43 -2.54
CA THR A 161 -3.03 -3.91 -3.03
C THR A 161 -2.65 -3.15 -4.29
N LEU A 162 -1.37 -3.16 -4.69
CA LEU A 162 -0.92 -2.49 -5.92
C LEU A 162 -1.69 -2.99 -7.17
N PRO A 163 -1.92 -4.30 -7.37
CA PRO A 163 -2.73 -4.77 -8.50
C PRO A 163 -4.22 -4.38 -8.45
N ASP A 164 -4.71 -3.92 -7.30
CA ASP A 164 -6.06 -3.38 -7.08
C ASP A 164 -6.06 -1.83 -7.05
N GLY A 165 -5.01 -1.19 -7.59
CA GLY A 165 -4.89 0.27 -7.63
C GLY A 165 -4.56 0.92 -6.28
N GLY A 166 -3.98 0.17 -5.36
CA GLY A 166 -3.33 0.70 -4.17
C GLY A 166 -1.97 1.33 -4.49
N VAL A 167 -1.41 2.04 -3.52
CA VAL A 167 -0.10 2.69 -3.62
C VAL A 167 0.74 2.45 -2.36
N ILE A 168 2.06 2.44 -2.51
CA ILE A 168 3.00 2.58 -1.40
C ILE A 168 3.25 4.07 -1.24
N GLY A 169 3.01 4.60 -0.05
CA GLY A 169 3.23 6.03 0.20
C GLY A 169 4.70 6.42 0.04
N ASP A 170 4.95 7.65 -0.40
CA ASP A 170 6.32 8.16 -0.58
C ASP A 170 7.10 8.22 0.74
N LEU A 171 6.38 8.48 1.83
CA LEU A 171 6.87 8.48 3.20
C LEU A 171 6.09 7.46 4.02
N CYS A 172 6.79 6.78 4.94
CA CYS A 172 6.15 6.00 5.99
C CYS A 172 5.29 6.90 6.90
N HIS A 173 4.36 6.30 7.64
CA HIS A 173 3.44 7.05 8.53
C HIS A 173 4.18 8.00 9.48
N LYS A 174 5.24 7.53 10.16
CA LYS A 174 6.03 8.35 11.09
C LYS A 174 6.72 9.53 10.41
N CYS A 175 7.34 9.32 9.25
CA CYS A 175 7.99 10.41 8.51
C CYS A 175 6.99 11.40 7.91
N ARG A 176 5.80 10.92 7.52
CA ARG A 176 4.71 11.78 7.04
C ARG A 176 4.17 12.66 8.16
N GLU A 177 3.92 12.07 9.33
CA GLU A 177 3.49 12.78 10.53
C GLU A 177 4.53 13.82 10.96
N GLN A 178 5.80 13.44 11.06
CA GLN A 178 6.88 14.38 11.38
C GLN A 178 6.95 15.54 10.38
N ARG A 179 6.91 15.25 9.07
CA ARG A 179 6.93 16.31 8.04
C ARG A 179 5.71 17.24 8.15
N HIS A 180 4.55 16.68 8.49
CA HIS A 180 3.36 17.46 8.72
C HIS A 180 3.54 18.40 9.91
N GLU A 181 4.02 17.87 11.05
CA GLU A 181 4.29 18.65 12.25
C GLU A 181 5.32 19.76 12.01
N GLU A 182 6.42 19.47 11.31
CA GLU A 182 7.42 20.47 10.92
C GLU A 182 6.81 21.56 10.03
N THR A 183 5.98 21.18 9.05
CA THR A 183 5.31 22.11 8.14
C THR A 183 4.27 22.97 8.87
N GLU A 184 3.50 22.38 9.76
CA GLU A 184 2.51 23.06 10.60
C GLU A 184 3.18 24.00 11.59
N ALA A 185 4.26 23.58 12.25
CA ALA A 185 5.05 24.42 13.14
C ALA A 185 5.65 25.62 12.38
N ALA A 186 6.20 25.39 11.18
CA ALA A 186 6.70 26.46 10.33
C ALA A 186 5.58 27.43 9.89
N ARG A 187 4.39 26.90 9.54
CA ARG A 187 3.23 27.71 9.18
C ARG A 187 2.71 28.52 10.38
N PHE A 188 2.62 27.91 11.57
CA PHE A 188 2.27 28.56 12.82
C PHE A 188 3.21 29.71 13.12
N LEU A 189 4.53 29.45 13.08
CA LEU A 189 5.54 30.46 13.36
C LEU A 189 5.43 31.65 12.40
N ARG A 190 5.22 31.38 11.10
CA ARG A 190 5.07 32.42 10.08
C ARG A 190 3.86 33.32 10.36
N LEU A 191 2.68 32.72 10.58
CA LEU A 191 1.44 33.47 10.80
C LEU A 191 1.47 34.23 12.12
N ARG A 192 1.99 33.62 13.18
CA ARG A 192 2.22 34.28 14.47
C ARG A 192 3.10 35.51 14.30
N ASN A 193 4.24 35.38 13.61
CA ASN A 193 5.17 36.48 13.42
C ASN A 193 4.56 37.59 12.55
N ALA A 194 3.77 37.25 11.52
CA ALA A 194 3.05 38.22 10.70
C ALA A 194 2.03 39.03 11.52
N TYR A 195 1.25 38.36 12.37
CA TYR A 195 0.31 39.02 13.27
C TYR A 195 1.02 39.94 14.27
N VAL A 196 2.09 39.45 14.93
CA VAL A 196 2.88 40.26 15.87
C VAL A 196 3.44 41.51 15.19
N GLN A 197 4.01 41.36 14.00
CA GLN A 197 4.55 42.48 13.23
C GLN A 197 3.47 43.51 12.87
N ALA A 198 2.33 43.06 12.33
CA ALA A 198 1.23 43.96 11.95
C ALA A 198 0.66 44.71 13.16
N ARG A 199 0.55 44.04 14.31
CA ARG A 199 0.12 44.65 15.57
C ARG A 199 1.09 45.73 16.03
N ASP A 200 2.38 45.47 15.96
CA ASP A 200 3.40 46.42 16.41
C ASP A 200 3.47 47.64 15.48
N VAL A 201 3.27 47.46 14.17
CA VAL A 201 3.11 48.56 13.20
C VAL A 201 1.90 49.43 13.52
N TRP A 202 0.73 48.82 13.71
CA TRP A 202 -0.49 49.57 14.04
C TRP A 202 -0.36 50.32 15.37
N ARG A 203 0.28 49.71 16.39
CA ARG A 203 0.54 50.38 17.68
C ARG A 203 1.43 51.62 17.53
N ALA A 204 2.35 51.60 16.57
CA ALA A 204 3.23 52.73 16.30
C ALA A 204 2.55 53.83 15.47
N SER A 205 1.73 53.45 14.47
CA SER A 205 1.14 54.42 13.54
C SER A 205 -0.24 54.95 13.95
N GLY A 206 -1.07 54.12 14.57
CA GLY A 206 -2.49 54.41 14.84
C GLY A 206 -3.38 54.46 13.58
N ASP A 207 -2.86 54.12 12.39
CA ASP A 207 -3.59 54.23 11.12
C ASP A 207 -4.66 53.13 10.98
N VAL A 208 -5.84 53.50 10.44
CA VAL A 208 -6.96 52.59 10.13
C VAL A 208 -6.54 51.49 9.14
N ARG A 209 -5.66 51.80 8.18
CA ARG A 209 -5.13 50.81 7.22
C ARG A 209 -4.28 49.76 7.93
N ASP A 210 -3.44 50.17 8.86
CA ASP A 210 -2.57 49.25 9.60
C ASP A 210 -3.38 48.41 10.59
N HIS A 211 -4.42 48.99 11.20
CA HIS A 211 -5.42 48.23 11.97
C HIS A 211 -6.08 47.14 11.13
N ARG A 212 -6.51 47.48 9.90
CA ARG A 212 -7.11 46.51 8.97
C ARG A 212 -6.14 45.39 8.62
N ALA A 213 -4.88 45.72 8.36
CA ALA A 213 -3.84 44.73 8.07
C ALA A 213 -3.60 43.78 9.27
N MET A 214 -3.60 44.31 10.49
CA MET A 214 -3.51 43.50 11.71
C MET A 214 -4.70 42.55 11.86
N GLU A 215 -5.93 43.00 11.61
CA GLU A 215 -7.13 42.15 11.69
C GLU A 215 -7.12 41.04 10.64
N VAL A 216 -6.62 41.29 9.42
CA VAL A 216 -6.41 40.23 8.42
C VAL A 216 -5.41 39.20 8.92
N ALA A 217 -4.24 39.63 9.41
CA ALA A 217 -3.23 38.72 9.93
C ALA A 217 -3.72 37.91 11.16
N ARG A 218 -4.60 38.50 11.96
CA ARG A 218 -5.27 37.82 13.08
C ARG A 218 -6.20 36.72 12.56
N ALA A 219 -7.06 37.02 11.59
CA ALA A 219 -7.98 36.05 11.00
C ALA A 219 -7.20 34.85 10.40
N ASP A 220 -6.13 35.12 9.65
CA ASP A 220 -5.26 34.09 9.07
C ASP A 220 -4.63 33.17 10.16
N PHE A 221 -4.22 33.76 11.29
CA PHE A 221 -3.65 33.01 12.41
C PHE A 221 -4.70 32.14 13.12
N GLU A 222 -5.91 32.67 13.33
CA GLU A 222 -7.02 31.94 13.96
C GLU A 222 -7.52 30.77 13.08
N GLU A 223 -7.55 30.95 11.75
CA GLU A 223 -7.97 29.91 10.79
C GLU A 223 -7.04 28.68 10.82
N LEU A 224 -5.75 28.86 11.12
CA LEU A 224 -4.77 27.76 11.20
C LEU A 224 -5.19 26.66 12.20
N GLY A 225 -5.76 27.04 13.35
CA GLY A 225 -6.15 26.10 14.41
C GLY A 225 -7.26 25.12 13.98
N PHE A 226 -8.14 25.57 13.08
CA PHE A 226 -9.23 24.75 12.55
C PHE A 226 -8.73 23.71 11.53
N VAL A 227 -7.85 24.12 10.62
CA VAL A 227 -7.38 23.24 9.52
C VAL A 227 -6.43 22.14 10.03
N SER A 228 -5.58 22.45 11.01
CA SER A 228 -4.64 21.48 11.61
C SER A 228 -5.37 20.27 12.22
N SER A 229 -6.48 20.54 12.90
CA SER A 229 -7.31 19.52 13.56
C SER A 229 -7.95 18.54 12.55
N VAL A 230 -8.35 19.03 11.38
CA VAL A 230 -8.98 18.22 10.32
C VAL A 230 -7.95 17.43 9.51
N ALA A 231 -6.75 17.99 9.29
CA ALA A 231 -5.69 17.35 8.52
C ALA A 231 -5.11 16.12 9.22
N ARG A 232 -4.91 16.17 10.55
CA ARG A 232 -4.45 15.03 11.36
C ARG A 232 -5.38 13.82 11.30
N LEU A 233 -6.69 14.03 11.18
CA LEU A 233 -7.68 12.95 11.06
C LEU A 233 -7.63 12.21 9.71
N LYS A 234 -6.99 12.79 8.68
CA LYS A 234 -6.94 12.25 7.30
C LYS A 234 -5.64 11.51 6.95
N LEU A 235 -4.68 11.36 7.87
CA LEU A 235 -3.39 10.68 7.63
C LEU A 235 -3.51 9.13 7.58
N ASP A 236 -4.54 8.68 6.87
CA ASP A 236 -5.25 7.41 6.90
C ASP A 236 -4.45 6.15 6.54
N HIS A 237 -4.98 5.03 7.03
CA HIS A 237 -4.74 3.62 6.72
C HIS A 237 -5.05 3.21 5.26
N THR A 238 -5.04 4.14 4.30
CA THR A 238 -5.37 3.86 2.88
C THR A 238 -4.18 3.49 2.01
N GLU A 239 -2.96 3.76 2.49
CA GLU A 239 -1.70 3.48 1.78
C GLU A 239 -0.86 2.45 2.54
N TRP A 240 0.03 1.80 1.80
CA TRP A 240 1.04 0.91 2.36
C TRP A 240 2.25 1.69 2.89
#